data_AF-A0A261B028-F1
#
_entry.id   AF-A0A261B028-F1
#
_cell.length_a   1.000
_cell.length_b   1.000
_cell.length_c   1.000
_cell.angle_alpha   90.00
_cell.angle_beta   90.00
_cell.angle_gamma   90.00
#
_symmetry.space_group_name_H-M   'P 1'
#
loop_
_entity.id
_entity.type
_entity.pdbx_description
1 polymer ?
#
loop_
_entity_poly.entity_id
_entity_poly.type
_entity_poly.pdbx_seq_one_letter_code
_entity_poly.pdbx_strand_id
1 'polypeptide(L)' 'MTQVLSKCEKLPDISRPRWDQNTFQRRMYHFFTTANFLNLFASNSKLERARNIILEYKQGQFRNEHTA' A
#
# COMPACT_ATOMS: atom_id res chain seq x y z
N MET A 1 -5.13 -11.34 1.80
CA MET A 1 -4.19 -10.23 2.04
C MET A 1 -3.57 -10.25 3.44
N THR A 2 -4.18 -10.94 4.42
CA THR A 2 -3.63 -11.10 5.78
C THR A 2 -2.45 -12.08 5.87
N GLN A 3 -2.39 -13.12 5.02
CA GLN A 3 -1.32 -14.14 5.04
C GLN A 3 0.06 -13.66 4.56
N VAL A 4 0.15 -12.54 3.84
CA VAL A 4 1.44 -12.01 3.37
C VAL A 4 2.10 -11.08 4.40
N LEU A 5 1.29 -10.44 5.25
CA LEU A 5 1.79 -9.61 6.35
C LEU A 5 2.22 -10.45 7.56
N SER A 6 1.66 -11.66 7.74
CA SER A 6 2.02 -12.57 8.83
C SER A 6 3.45 -13.11 8.75
N LYS A 7 4.13 -12.99 7.60
CA LYS A 7 5.50 -13.49 7.40
C LYS A 7 6.58 -12.42 7.58
N CYS A 8 6.21 -11.15 7.75
CA CYS A 8 7.18 -10.07 7.93
C CYS A 8 7.35 -9.73 9.41
N GLU A 9 8.53 -10.05 9.94
CA GLU A 9 8.99 -9.68 11.30
C GLU A 9 8.97 -8.17 11.56
N LYS A 10 8.99 -7.36 10.48
CA LYS A 10 8.96 -5.90 10.53
C LYS A 10 7.88 -5.36 9.60
N LEU A 11 7.10 -4.41 10.12
CA LEU A 11 6.09 -3.69 9.35
C LEU A 11 6.75 -3.05 8.11
N PRO A 12 6.22 -3.28 6.89
CA PRO A 12 6.71 -2.63 5.68
C PRO A 12 6.77 -1.10 5.81
N ASP A 13 7.92 -0.49 5.52
CA ASP A 13 8.00 0.97 5.45
C ASP A 13 7.29 1.48 4.20
N ILE A 14 6.09 2.05 4.38
CA ILE A 14 5.30 2.68 3.32
C ILE A 14 5.59 4.17 3.17
N SER A 15 6.47 4.76 4.00
CA SER A 15 6.79 6.18 3.96
C SER A 15 7.70 6.55 2.79
N ARG A 16 8.48 5.59 2.29
CA ARG A 16 9.43 5.78 1.20
C ARG A 16 8.88 5.23 -0.11
N PRO A 17 9.07 5.93 -1.24
CA PRO A 17 8.68 5.41 -2.54
C PRO A 17 9.49 4.15 -2.86
N ARG A 18 8.81 3.11 -3.34
CA ARG A 18 9.45 1.83 -3.71
C ARG A 18 10.48 1.98 -4.84
N TRP A 19 10.30 2.99 -5.68
CA TRP A 19 11.19 3.30 -6.80
C TRP A 19 11.88 4.65 -6.58
N ASP A 20 13.19 4.65 -6.73
CA ASP A 20 14.01 5.86 -6.69
C ASP A 20 13.62 6.83 -7.82
N GLN A 21 13.34 8.09 -7.48
CA GLN A 21 12.84 9.09 -8.43
C GLN A 21 13.94 9.82 -9.22
N ASN A 22 15.22 9.49 -9.00
CA ASN A 22 16.35 10.17 -9.64
C ASN A 22 16.37 10.03 -11.17
N THR A 23 15.89 8.91 -11.72
CA THR A 23 15.91 8.66 -13.17
C THR A 23 14.53 8.72 -13.78
N PHE A 24 14.40 9.33 -14.97
CA PHE A 24 13.14 9.42 -15.72
C PHE A 24 12.42 8.08 -15.88
N GLN A 25 13.15 7.01 -16.24
CA GLN A 25 12.59 5.67 -16.39
C GLN A 25 11.98 5.16 -15.07
N ARG A 26 12.63 5.40 -13.93
CA ARG A 26 12.12 4.99 -12.61
C ARG A 26 10.91 5.82 -12.18
N ARG A 27 10.85 7.11 -12.55
CA ARG A 27 9.64 7.93 -12.38
C ARG A 27 8.48 7.41 -13.22
N MET A 28 8.76 6.95 -14.44
CA MET A 28 7.76 6.36 -15.31
C MET A 28 7.21 5.05 -14.74
N TYR A 29 8.07 4.15 -14.26
CA TYR A 29 7.62 2.95 -13.54
C TYR A 29 6.82 3.29 -12.28
N HIS A 30 7.27 4.27 -11.49
CA HIS A 30 6.51 4.75 -10.35
C HIS A 30 5.13 5.26 -10.76
N PHE A 31 5.04 6.09 -11.81
CA PHE A 31 3.78 6.61 -12.33
C PHE A 31 2.84 5.49 -12.78
N PHE A 32 3.30 4.53 -13.58
CA PHE A 32 2.47 3.39 -13.99
C PHE A 32 1.99 2.54 -12.82
N THR A 33 2.83 2.34 -11.80
CA THR A 33 2.45 1.57 -10.60
C THR A 33 1.53 2.32 -9.63
N THR A 34 1.69 3.64 -9.51
CA THR A 34 0.93 4.49 -8.58
C THR A 34 -0.40 4.94 -9.19
N ALA A 35 -0.39 5.39 -10.45
CA ALA A 35 -1.60 5.76 -11.16
C ALA A 35 -2.49 4.54 -11.41
N ASN A 36 -1.87 3.36 -11.56
CA ASN A 36 -2.47 2.04 -11.65
C ASN A 36 -3.83 2.10 -12.38
N PHE A 37 -3.82 2.24 -13.71
CA PHE A 37 -5.03 2.53 -14.50
C PHE A 37 -6.24 1.61 -14.20
N LEU A 38 -5.98 0.42 -13.66
CA LEU A 38 -6.99 -0.50 -13.15
C LEU A 38 -7.86 0.07 -12.03
N ASN A 39 -7.39 1.11 -11.32
CA ASN A 39 -8.14 1.82 -10.29
C ASN A 39 -9.36 2.57 -10.87
N LEU A 40 -9.31 2.95 -12.14
CA LEU A 40 -10.46 3.52 -12.86
C LEU A 40 -11.62 2.52 -12.98
N PHE A 41 -11.30 1.21 -13.00
CA PHE A 41 -12.27 0.13 -13.09
C PHE A 41 -12.65 -0.44 -11.71
N ALA A 42 -12.05 0.06 -10.63
CA ALA A 42 -12.40 -0.36 -9.27
C ALA A 42 -13.63 0.42 -8.78
N SER A 43 -14.53 -0.28 -8.08
CA SER A 43 -15.67 0.38 -7.43
C SER A 43 -15.19 1.34 -6.34
N ASN A 44 -15.89 2.48 -6.18
CA ASN A 44 -15.61 3.48 -5.14
C ASN A 44 -15.50 2.89 -3.74
N SER A 45 -16.32 1.88 -3.40
CA SER A 45 -16.27 1.20 -2.10
C SER A 45 -14.94 0.48 -1.85
N LYS A 46 -14.34 -0.07 -2.90
CA LYS A 46 -13.04 -0.75 -2.83
C LYS A 46 -11.89 0.25 -2.66
N LEU A 47 -12.00 1.42 -3.29
CA LEU A 47 -11.04 2.53 -3.13
C LEU A 47 -11.04 3.07 -1.70
N GLU A 48 -12.23 3.34 -1.15
CA GLU A 48 -12.38 3.81 0.23
C GLU A 48 -11.87 2.78 1.24
N ARG A 49 -12.17 1.49 1.03
CA ARG A 49 -11.60 0.42 1.89
C ARG A 49 -10.08 0.39 1.85
N ALA A 50 -9.48 0.50 0.66
CA ALA A 50 -8.02 0.52 0.52
C ALA A 50 -7.40 1.77 1.19
N ARG A 51 -8.06 2.92 1.08
CA ARG A 51 -7.66 4.16 1.75
C ARG A 51 -7.68 4.00 3.27
N ASN A 52 -8.75 3.44 3.84
CA ASN A 52 -8.88 3.24 5.28
C ASN A 52 -7.79 2.33 5.83
N ILE A 53 -7.47 1.22 5.14
CA ILE A 53 -6.37 0.32 5.53
C ILE A 53 -5.03 1.07 5.61
N ILE A 54 -4.74 1.96 4.65
CA ILE A 54 -3.50 2.75 4.64
C ILE A 54 -3.50 3.76 5.80
N LEU A 55 -4.64 4.40 6.10
CA LEU A 55 -4.76 5.34 7.21
C LEU A 55 -4.55 4.64 8.56
N GLU A 56 -5.21 3.51 8.78
CA GLU A 56 -5.04 2.68 9.98
C GLU A 56 -3.58 2.21 10.14
N TYR A 57 -2.95 1.81 9.03
CA TYR A 57 -1.54 1.44 9.01
C TYR A 57 -0.61 2.61 9.40
N LYS A 58 -0.85 3.81 8.87
CA LYS A 58 -0.08 5.03 9.22
C LYS A 58 -0.28 5.45 10.67
N GLN A 59 -1.46 5.23 11.23
CA GLN A 59 -1.77 5.54 12.62
C GLN A 59 -1.20 4.49 13.60
N GLY A 60 -0.58 3.41 13.10
CA GLY A 60 -0.09 2.31 13.94
C GLY A 60 -1.22 1.47 14.56
N GLN A 61 -2.46 1.65 14.10
CA GLN A 61 -3.65 0.90 14.52
C GLN A 61 -3.71 -0.49 13.89
N PHE A 62 -2.74 -0.83 13.02
CA PHE A 62 -2.58 -2.17 12.46
C PHE A 62 -2.02 -3.14 13.53
N ARG A 63 -2.76 -3.28 14.63
CA ARG A 63 -2.48 -4.20 15.73
C ARG A 63 -3.45 -5.36 15.62
N ASN A 64 -2.96 -6.39 14.93
CA ASN A 64 -3.48 -7.75 14.77
C ASN A 64 -4.64 -8.15 15.69
N GLU A 65 -5.78 -8.45 15.08
CA GLU A 65 -6.90 -9.21 15.66
C GLU A 65 -6.58 -10.71 15.83
N HIS A 66 -5.30 -11.07 16.00
CA HIS A 66 -4.82 -12.46 16.04
C HIS A 66 -3.99 -12.80 17.29
N THR A 67 -4.05 -11.99 18.35
CA THR A 67 -3.72 -12.47 19.71
C THR A 67 -4.99 -12.86 20.45
N ALA A 68 -5.42 -14.11 20.23
CA ALA A 68 -6.21 -14.92 21.15
C ALA A 68 -5.69 -16.36 21.03
#